data_AF-A0A852DSJ6-F1
#
_entry.id   AF-A0A852DSJ6-F1
#
_cell.length_a   1.000
_cell.length_b   1.000
_cell.length_c   1.000
_cell.angle_alpha   90.00
_cell.angle_beta   90.00
_cell.angle_gamma   90.00
#
_symmetry.space_group_name_H-M   'P 1'
#
loop_
_entity.id
_entity.type
_entity.pdbx_description
1 polymer ?
#
loop_
_entity_poly.entity_id
_entity_poly.type
_entity_poly.pdbx_seq_one_letter_code
_entity_poly.pdbx_strand_id
1 'polypeptide(L)'
;MGKIIIYEHANFQGLSKEFTTNISNLKDADWNDIVSSVKVIGQPWVAYEHVDYRGRFLVFEEGEYDFVGKEMNDKISSLQLITENLHNPQITLYEHVDYQGKSRIIREATNLAAGHDNDIMSSHKVQRGVWLLCEHSDRSGIQYLAQEHEHLPNYKAIDFNDKLSFLRPLRPGCGC
;
A
#
# COMPACT_ATOMS: atom_id res chain seq x y z
N MET A 1 18.44 -4.09 0.32
CA MET A 1 17.78 -5.35 -0.09
C MET A 1 16.75 -5.69 0.96
N GLY A 2 15.46 -5.72 0.58
CA GLY A 2 14.37 -6.11 1.47
C GLY A 2 13.97 -7.58 1.34
N LYS A 3 13.41 -8.15 2.39
CA LYS A 3 12.84 -9.50 2.40
C LYS A 3 11.59 -9.59 3.26
N ILE A 4 10.75 -10.55 2.92
CA ILE A 4 9.55 -10.91 3.67
C ILE A 4 9.63 -12.37 4.11
N ILE A 5 9.26 -12.65 5.34
CA ILE A 5 9.09 -13.99 5.87
C ILE A 5 7.61 -14.15 6.22
N ILE A 6 6.95 -15.10 5.58
CA ILE A 6 5.54 -15.43 5.81
C ILE A 6 5.44 -16.69 6.68
N TYR A 7 4.40 -16.76 7.50
CA TYR A 7 4.16 -17.85 8.45
C TYR A 7 2.74 -18.39 8.31
N GLU A 8 2.61 -19.70 8.48
CA GLU A 8 1.34 -20.45 8.37
C GLU A 8 0.33 -20.06 9.45
N HIS A 9 0.80 -19.71 10.64
CA HIS A 9 -0.06 -19.36 11.77
C HIS A 9 0.26 -17.98 12.33
N ALA A 10 -0.70 -17.43 13.07
CA ALA A 10 -0.51 -16.19 13.81
C ALA A 10 0.65 -16.32 14.82
N ASN A 11 1.22 -15.20 15.23
CA ASN A 11 2.35 -15.11 16.18
C ASN A 11 3.61 -15.85 15.70
N PHE A 12 3.84 -15.86 14.38
CA PHE A 12 5.04 -16.43 13.75
C PHE A 12 5.23 -17.93 14.02
N GLN A 13 4.12 -18.67 14.04
CA GLN A 13 4.10 -20.12 14.30
C GLN A 13 3.85 -20.93 13.01
N GLY A 14 4.05 -22.24 13.11
CA GLY A 14 3.87 -23.17 11.99
C GLY A 14 5.04 -23.15 11.02
N LEU A 15 4.78 -23.52 9.76
CA LEU A 15 5.77 -23.40 8.70
C LEU A 15 6.11 -21.93 8.43
N SER A 16 7.28 -21.69 7.84
CA SER A 16 7.70 -20.36 7.38
C SER A 16 8.42 -20.43 6.04
N LYS A 17 8.34 -19.35 5.26
CA LYS A 17 9.07 -19.22 3.99
C LYS A 17 9.50 -17.79 3.76
N GLU A 18 10.74 -17.63 3.28
CA GLU A 18 11.34 -16.34 2.97
C GLU A 18 11.26 -16.05 1.47
N PHE A 19 10.97 -14.79 1.13
CA PHE A 19 11.01 -14.27 -0.24
C PHE A 19 11.78 -12.95 -0.29
N THR A 20 12.51 -12.77 -1.39
CA THR A 20 13.34 -11.59 -1.68
C THR A 20 12.97 -10.92 -3.00
N THR A 21 12.02 -11.50 -3.74
CA THR A 21 11.52 -11.00 -5.03
C THR A 21 10.00 -11.19 -5.13
N ASN A 22 9.39 -10.54 -6.11
CA ASN A 22 7.95 -10.61 -6.36
C ASN A 22 7.48 -12.05 -6.60
N ILE A 23 6.30 -12.38 -6.07
CA ILE A 23 5.62 -13.66 -6.24
C ILE A 23 4.21 -13.39 -6.77
N SER A 24 3.98 -13.60 -8.07
CA SER A 24 2.68 -13.35 -8.69
C SER A 24 1.63 -14.40 -8.31
N ASN A 25 2.05 -15.58 -7.87
CA ASN A 25 1.16 -16.67 -7.47
C ASN A 25 1.83 -17.54 -6.39
N LEU A 26 1.30 -17.47 -5.17
CA LEU A 26 1.82 -18.25 -4.03
C LEU A 26 1.55 -19.75 -4.16
N LYS A 27 0.67 -20.17 -5.06
CA LYS A 27 0.47 -21.59 -5.36
C LYS A 27 1.73 -22.23 -5.91
N ASP A 28 2.52 -21.50 -6.70
CA ASP A 28 3.77 -21.99 -7.28
C ASP A 28 4.86 -22.21 -6.21
N ALA A 29 4.62 -21.69 -5.02
CA ALA A 29 5.48 -21.82 -3.86
C ALA A 29 4.90 -22.74 -2.78
N ASP A 30 3.74 -23.39 -2.98
CA ASP A 30 2.96 -24.16 -1.99
C ASP A 30 2.52 -23.35 -0.76
N TRP A 31 2.23 -22.06 -0.95
CA TRP A 31 1.95 -21.10 0.14
C TRP A 31 0.67 -20.27 -0.07
N ASN A 32 -0.18 -20.69 -0.99
CA ASN A 32 -1.44 -20.00 -1.29
C ASN A 32 -2.43 -20.12 -0.15
N ASP A 33 -3.05 -19.02 0.27
CA ASP A 33 -4.19 -19.00 1.19
C ASP A 33 -3.94 -19.70 2.54
N ILE A 34 -2.71 -19.65 3.04
CA ILE A 34 -2.33 -20.18 4.37
C ILE A 34 -1.54 -19.18 5.22
N VAL A 35 -1.35 -17.95 4.74
CA VAL A 35 -0.54 -16.95 5.43
C VAL A 35 -1.34 -16.28 6.53
N SER A 36 -0.81 -16.34 7.76
CA SER A 36 -1.46 -15.77 8.94
C SER A 36 -0.61 -14.69 9.65
N SER A 37 0.71 -14.73 9.54
CA SER A 37 1.60 -13.69 10.09
C SER A 37 2.84 -13.45 9.24
N VAL A 38 3.47 -12.29 9.39
CA VAL A 38 4.51 -11.78 8.47
C VAL A 38 5.60 -11.02 9.21
N LYS A 39 6.86 -11.20 8.81
CA LYS A 39 7.97 -10.32 9.17
C LYS A 39 8.58 -9.70 7.93
N VAL A 40 8.78 -8.39 7.95
CA VAL A 40 9.44 -7.64 6.87
C VAL A 40 10.73 -7.04 7.39
N ILE A 41 11.81 -7.22 6.64
CA ILE A 41 13.14 -6.66 6.92
C ILE A 41 13.55 -5.82 5.71
N GLY A 42 13.83 -4.54 5.92
CA GLY A 42 14.20 -3.61 4.85
C GLY A 42 13.00 -3.04 4.10
N GLN A 43 12.95 -3.22 2.78
CA GLN A 43 11.96 -2.57 1.92
C GLN A 43 10.52 -3.07 2.16
N PRO A 44 9.50 -2.21 1.98
CA PRO A 44 8.11 -2.61 2.11
C PRO A 44 7.66 -3.66 1.10
N TRP A 45 6.64 -4.41 1.48
CA TRP A 45 5.96 -5.40 0.67
C TRP A 45 4.46 -5.13 0.62
N VAL A 46 3.82 -5.56 -0.46
CA VAL A 46 2.38 -5.56 -0.61
C VAL A 46 1.90 -6.99 -0.79
N ALA A 47 0.97 -7.43 0.06
CA ALA A 47 0.31 -8.71 -0.07
C ALA A 47 -1.08 -8.52 -0.66
N TYR A 48 -1.47 -9.39 -1.58
CA TYR A 48 -2.71 -9.30 -2.31
C TYR A 48 -3.56 -10.56 -2.13
N GLU A 49 -4.88 -10.35 -2.09
CA GLU A 49 -5.88 -11.40 -1.93
C GLU A 49 -5.94 -12.35 -3.13
N HIS A 50 -5.57 -11.88 -4.31
CA HIS A 50 -5.60 -12.68 -5.53
C HIS A 50 -4.23 -12.73 -6.19
N VAL A 51 -4.07 -13.72 -7.07
CA VAL A 51 -2.90 -13.84 -7.94
C VAL A 51 -2.77 -12.62 -8.86
N ASP A 52 -1.55 -12.39 -9.34
CA ASP A 52 -1.17 -11.29 -10.23
C ASP A 52 -1.41 -9.90 -9.62
N TYR A 53 -1.25 -9.77 -8.28
CA TYR A 53 -1.32 -8.50 -7.55
C TYR A 53 -2.70 -7.83 -7.62
N ARG A 54 -3.76 -8.62 -7.40
CA ARG A 54 -5.16 -8.18 -7.53
C ARG A 54 -5.97 -8.39 -6.26
N GLY A 55 -7.16 -7.79 -6.23
CA GLY A 55 -8.08 -7.88 -5.11
C GLY A 55 -7.69 -6.93 -3.98
N ARG A 56 -8.13 -7.24 -2.77
CA ARG A 56 -7.74 -6.49 -1.57
C ARG A 56 -6.24 -6.64 -1.34
N PHE A 57 -5.64 -5.65 -0.69
CA PHE A 57 -4.21 -5.66 -0.40
C PHE A 57 -3.90 -5.19 1.02
N LEU A 58 -2.72 -5.57 1.51
CA LEU A 58 -2.11 -5.06 2.73
C LEU A 58 -0.70 -4.60 2.43
N VAL A 59 -0.32 -3.45 3.00
CA VAL A 59 1.05 -2.95 2.95
C VAL A 59 1.77 -3.32 4.25
N PHE A 60 2.91 -3.99 4.13
CA PHE A 60 3.81 -4.33 5.22
C PHE A 60 5.11 -3.54 5.06
N GLU A 61 5.33 -2.57 5.93
CA GLU A 61 6.63 -1.88 6.06
C GLU A 61 7.55 -2.70 6.96
N GLU A 62 8.80 -2.29 7.16
CA GLU A 62 9.71 -3.01 8.05
C GLU A 62 9.13 -3.18 9.46
N GLY A 63 9.13 -4.43 9.95
CA GLY A 63 8.55 -4.78 11.24
C GLY A 63 8.02 -6.21 11.31
N GLU A 64 7.37 -6.49 12.44
CA GLU A 64 6.75 -7.78 12.74
C GLU A 64 5.23 -7.61 12.85
N TYR A 65 4.49 -8.44 12.11
CA TYR A 65 3.02 -8.43 12.05
C TYR A 65 2.53 -9.81 12.49
N ASP A 66 2.19 -9.92 13.76
CA ASP A 66 1.77 -11.17 14.42
C ASP A 66 0.45 -11.73 13.88
N PHE A 67 -0.34 -10.90 13.19
CA PHE A 67 -1.55 -11.31 12.50
C PHE A 67 -1.83 -10.40 11.29
N VAL A 68 -2.13 -11.01 10.14
CA VAL A 68 -2.47 -10.26 8.90
C VAL A 68 -3.88 -9.67 8.92
N GLY A 69 -4.66 -9.94 9.96
CA GLY A 69 -6.03 -9.45 10.10
C GLY A 69 -7.07 -10.41 9.51
N LYS A 70 -8.28 -10.39 10.08
CA LYS A 70 -9.36 -11.34 9.76
C LYS A 70 -9.76 -11.37 8.29
N GLU A 71 -9.68 -10.22 7.63
CA GLU A 71 -10.12 -10.07 6.24
C GLU A 71 -9.19 -10.75 5.23
N MET A 72 -7.91 -10.88 5.57
CA MET A 72 -6.84 -11.36 4.70
C MET A 72 -6.21 -12.67 5.17
N ASN A 73 -6.49 -13.11 6.40
CA ASN A 73 -6.02 -14.38 6.93
C ASN A 73 -6.43 -15.53 6.00
N ASP A 74 -5.47 -16.36 5.60
CA ASP A 74 -5.68 -17.50 4.71
C ASP A 74 -6.31 -17.11 3.35
N LYS A 75 -6.03 -15.89 2.87
CA LYS A 75 -6.48 -15.41 1.55
C LYS A 75 -5.39 -14.74 0.74
N ILE A 76 -4.16 -14.69 1.25
CA ILE A 76 -3.05 -14.05 0.52
C ILE A 76 -2.60 -14.99 -0.59
N SER A 77 -2.63 -14.50 -1.83
CA SER A 77 -2.33 -15.27 -3.04
C SER A 77 -1.16 -14.70 -3.85
N SER A 78 -0.74 -13.44 -3.64
CA SER A 78 0.47 -12.89 -4.26
C SER A 78 1.17 -11.83 -3.40
N LEU A 79 2.47 -11.64 -3.62
CA LEU A 79 3.35 -10.75 -2.85
C LEU A 79 4.21 -9.90 -3.80
N GLN A 80 4.25 -8.59 -3.58
CA GLN A 80 5.04 -7.65 -4.37
C GLN A 80 6.01 -6.87 -3.48
N LEU A 81 7.28 -6.86 -3.85
CA LEU A 81 8.32 -6.03 -3.25
C LEU A 81 8.23 -4.62 -3.83
N ILE A 82 8.25 -3.60 -2.97
CA ILE A 82 8.38 -2.20 -3.36
C ILE A 82 9.87 -1.91 -3.59
N THR A 83 10.23 -1.65 -4.85
CA THR A 83 11.62 -1.43 -5.28
C THR A 83 11.94 0.04 -5.56
N GLU A 84 10.91 0.88 -5.56
CA GLU A 84 10.93 2.32 -5.78
C GLU A 84 11.72 3.06 -4.70
N ASN A 85 12.20 4.26 -5.04
CA ASN A 85 12.90 5.10 -4.07
C ASN A 85 11.90 5.83 -3.16
N LEU A 86 11.89 5.44 -1.88
CA LEU A 86 10.96 6.00 -0.90
C LEU A 86 11.47 7.28 -0.21
N HIS A 87 12.68 7.76 -0.56
CA HIS A 87 13.25 8.97 0.03
C HIS A 87 12.69 10.25 -0.59
N ASN A 88 12.53 11.28 0.25
CA ASN A 88 12.01 12.61 -0.13
C ASN A 88 10.68 12.54 -0.91
N PRO A 89 9.67 11.81 -0.40
CA PRO A 89 8.45 11.53 -1.15
C PRO A 89 7.70 12.83 -1.49
N GLN A 90 7.06 12.85 -2.64
CA GLN A 90 6.26 14.00 -3.07
C GLN A 90 5.10 13.56 -3.96
N ILE A 91 3.90 14.01 -3.60
CA ILE A 91 2.69 13.87 -4.41
C ILE A 91 2.00 15.23 -4.52
N THR A 92 1.41 15.51 -5.67
CA THR A 92 0.54 16.68 -5.87
C THR A 92 -0.89 16.22 -6.10
N LEU A 93 -1.79 16.71 -5.25
CA LEU A 93 -3.24 16.49 -5.36
C LEU A 93 -3.89 17.68 -6.04
N TYR A 94 -4.97 17.43 -6.79
CA TYR A 94 -5.73 18.43 -7.51
C TYR A 94 -7.23 18.28 -7.22
N GLU A 95 -7.89 19.42 -7.03
CA GLU A 95 -9.32 19.54 -6.76
C GLU A 95 -10.20 19.01 -7.90
N HIS A 96 -9.73 19.09 -9.14
CA HIS A 96 -10.50 18.63 -10.30
C HIS A 96 -9.76 17.53 -11.06
N VAL A 97 -10.52 16.86 -11.93
CA VAL A 97 -9.96 15.94 -12.93
C VAL A 97 -8.97 16.66 -13.85
N ASP A 98 -8.13 15.89 -14.53
CA ASP A 98 -7.13 16.36 -15.50
C ASP A 98 -6.18 17.42 -14.91
N TYR A 99 -5.92 17.31 -13.60
CA TYR A 99 -4.97 18.13 -12.85
C TYR A 99 -5.32 19.62 -12.82
N GLN A 100 -6.62 19.95 -12.77
CA GLN A 100 -7.13 21.32 -12.74
C GLN A 100 -7.57 21.74 -11.32
N GLY A 101 -7.92 23.01 -11.18
CA GLY A 101 -8.40 23.58 -9.91
C GLY A 101 -7.26 23.90 -8.94
N LYS A 102 -7.59 24.01 -7.65
CA LYS A 102 -6.57 24.19 -6.61
C LYS A 102 -5.72 22.92 -6.52
N SER A 103 -4.43 23.12 -6.26
CA SER A 103 -3.47 22.02 -6.10
C SER A 103 -2.73 22.12 -4.78
N ARG A 104 -2.37 20.97 -4.21
CA ARG A 104 -1.58 20.89 -2.97
C ARG A 104 -0.45 19.90 -3.11
N ILE A 105 0.76 20.32 -2.73
CA ILE A 105 1.93 19.45 -2.68
C ILE A 105 2.04 18.86 -1.27
N ILE A 106 2.09 17.53 -1.18
CA ILE A 106 2.21 16.77 0.07
C ILE A 106 3.55 16.02 0.06
N ARG A 107 4.24 16.02 1.22
CA ARG A 107 5.55 15.37 1.42
C ARG A 107 5.63 14.48 2.64
N GLU A 108 4.55 14.42 3.41
CA GLU A 108 4.46 13.67 4.67
C GLU A 108 3.04 13.18 4.89
N ALA A 109 2.85 12.34 5.92
CA ALA A 109 1.52 11.87 6.29
C ALA A 109 0.60 13.07 6.60
N THR A 110 -0.55 13.12 5.93
CA THR A 110 -1.48 14.24 6.02
C THR A 110 -2.90 13.74 6.20
N ASN A 111 -3.58 14.27 7.21
CA ASN A 111 -5.02 14.10 7.41
C ASN A 111 -5.75 15.31 6.80
N LEU A 112 -6.46 15.08 5.69
CA LEU A 112 -7.24 16.12 5.00
C LEU A 112 -8.57 16.38 5.71
N ALA A 113 -9.11 15.38 6.43
CA ALA A 113 -10.33 15.51 7.24
C ALA A 113 -10.20 16.55 8.37
N ALA A 114 -8.98 16.85 8.80
CA ALA A 114 -8.72 17.89 9.79
C ALA A 114 -8.75 19.32 9.21
N GLY A 115 -8.90 19.48 7.90
CA GLY A 115 -8.87 20.77 7.21
C GLY A 115 -10.09 21.01 6.31
N HIS A 116 -9.95 21.93 5.36
CA HIS A 116 -11.00 22.29 4.39
C HIS A 116 -10.93 21.50 3.08
N ASP A 117 -10.00 20.56 2.96
CA ASP A 117 -9.68 19.83 1.72
C ASP A 117 -10.25 18.39 1.71
N ASN A 118 -11.06 18.03 2.71
CA ASN A 118 -11.61 16.69 2.86
C ASN A 118 -12.57 16.36 1.72
N ASP A 119 -12.40 15.20 1.08
CA ASP A 119 -13.35 14.70 0.08
C ASP A 119 -13.54 15.66 -1.12
N ILE A 120 -12.46 16.38 -1.49
CA ILE A 120 -12.47 17.36 -2.60
C ILE A 120 -11.54 16.96 -3.75
N MET A 121 -10.56 16.09 -3.50
CA MET A 121 -9.52 15.79 -4.50
C MET A 121 -10.01 14.78 -5.54
N SER A 122 -9.74 15.08 -6.81
CA SER A 122 -10.24 14.31 -7.96
C SER A 122 -9.13 13.78 -8.89
N SER A 123 -7.88 14.24 -8.75
CA SER A 123 -6.73 13.72 -9.50
C SER A 123 -5.40 13.93 -8.78
N HIS A 124 -4.35 13.18 -9.16
CA HIS A 124 -3.00 13.36 -8.59
C HIS A 124 -1.86 13.10 -9.57
N LYS A 125 -0.68 13.61 -9.21
CA LYS A 125 0.61 13.21 -9.79
C LYS A 125 1.59 12.84 -8.69
N VAL A 126 2.14 11.63 -8.74
CA VAL A 126 3.22 11.21 -7.85
C VAL A 126 4.54 11.59 -8.48
N GLN A 127 5.27 12.51 -7.85
CA GLN A 127 6.61 12.87 -8.32
C GLN A 127 7.68 11.94 -7.76
N ARG A 128 7.54 11.50 -6.51
CA ARG A 128 8.52 10.63 -5.82
C ARG A 128 7.87 9.78 -4.74
N GLY A 129 8.43 8.58 -4.56
CA GLY A 129 7.98 7.61 -3.57
C GLY A 129 6.66 6.93 -3.93
N VAL A 130 6.24 6.01 -3.07
CA VAL A 130 4.96 5.30 -3.16
C VAL A 130 4.04 5.82 -2.05
N TRP A 131 2.77 6.03 -2.36
CA TRP A 131 1.81 6.66 -1.46
C TRP A 131 0.60 5.78 -1.21
N LEU A 132 0.21 5.66 0.06
CA LEU A 132 -1.05 5.05 0.45
C LEU A 132 -2.09 6.16 0.64
N LEU A 133 -3.14 6.12 -0.16
CA LEU A 133 -4.32 6.99 -0.11
C LEU A 133 -5.46 6.21 0.54
N CYS A 134 -6.13 6.81 1.52
CA CYS A 134 -7.18 6.18 2.31
C CYS A 134 -8.47 7.01 2.27
N GLU A 135 -9.59 6.32 2.09
CA GLU A 135 -10.92 6.91 2.11
C GLU A 135 -11.24 7.53 3.48
N HIS A 136 -10.84 6.87 4.56
CA HIS A 136 -11.07 7.37 5.91
C HIS A 136 -9.77 7.64 6.67
N SER A 137 -9.84 8.58 7.62
CA SER A 137 -8.67 9.01 8.41
C SER A 137 -8.13 7.95 9.37
N ASP A 138 -8.95 6.98 9.76
CA ASP A 138 -8.57 5.80 10.53
C ASP A 138 -7.98 4.68 9.65
N ARG A 139 -7.80 4.95 8.34
CA ARG A 139 -7.32 4.02 7.31
C ARG A 139 -8.30 2.88 7.00
N SER A 140 -9.54 2.97 7.46
CA SER A 140 -10.61 2.09 6.98
C SER A 140 -11.13 2.57 5.61
N GLY A 141 -12.08 1.82 5.05
CA GLY A 141 -12.65 2.11 3.73
C GLY A 141 -11.73 1.70 2.58
N ILE A 142 -11.99 2.28 1.41
CA ILE A 142 -11.20 2.04 0.20
C ILE A 142 -9.78 2.59 0.40
N GLN A 143 -8.80 1.83 -0.09
CA GLN A 143 -7.40 2.22 -0.12
C GLN A 143 -6.87 2.16 -1.54
N TYR A 144 -5.95 3.06 -1.86
CA TYR A 144 -5.28 3.09 -3.15
C TYR A 144 -3.78 3.27 -2.96
N LEU A 145 -2.99 2.47 -3.68
CA LEU A 145 -1.53 2.52 -3.63
C LEU A 145 -1.01 3.21 -4.90
N ALA A 146 -0.73 4.51 -4.79
CA ALA A 146 -0.23 5.32 -5.90
C ALA A 146 1.27 5.10 -6.07
N GLN A 147 1.67 4.65 -7.25
CA GLN A 147 3.06 4.29 -7.57
C GLN A 147 3.91 5.50 -7.92
N GLU A 148 5.23 5.36 -7.84
CA GLU A 148 6.14 6.42 -8.27
C GLU A 148 5.94 6.75 -9.76
N HIS A 149 5.92 8.04 -10.11
CA HIS A 149 5.64 8.55 -11.47
C HIS A 149 4.21 8.30 -11.98
N GLU A 150 3.31 7.79 -11.14
CA GLU A 150 1.91 7.63 -11.51
C GLU A 150 1.22 9.00 -11.69
N HIS A 151 0.50 9.12 -12.80
CA HIS A 151 -0.33 10.27 -13.11
C HIS A 151 -1.77 9.78 -13.27
N LEU A 152 -2.61 9.97 -12.25
CA LEU A 152 -4.00 9.56 -12.28
C LEU A 152 -4.91 10.78 -12.54
N PRO A 153 -5.40 10.98 -13.77
CA PRO A 153 -6.15 12.20 -14.13
C PRO A 153 -7.57 12.21 -13.58
N ASN A 154 -8.11 11.08 -13.13
CA ASN A 154 -9.49 11.01 -12.69
C ASN A 154 -9.72 9.86 -11.71
N TYR A 155 -10.07 10.21 -10.47
CA TYR A 155 -10.32 9.24 -9.40
C TYR A 155 -11.58 8.39 -9.60
N LYS A 156 -12.49 8.77 -10.49
CA LYS A 156 -13.63 7.90 -10.86
C LYS A 156 -13.16 6.58 -11.48
N ALA A 157 -11.97 6.54 -12.09
CA ALA A 157 -11.39 5.33 -12.64
C ALA A 157 -11.08 4.26 -11.57
N ILE A 158 -11.00 4.65 -10.30
CA ILE A 158 -10.66 3.79 -9.17
C ILE A 158 -11.73 3.86 -8.05
N ASP A 159 -12.92 4.38 -8.35
CA ASP A 159 -14.02 4.63 -7.39
C ASP A 159 -13.56 5.40 -6.13
N PHE A 160 -12.71 6.41 -6.31
CA PHE A 160 -12.08 7.15 -5.21
C PHE A 160 -12.32 8.67 -5.27
N ASN A 161 -13.21 9.11 -6.18
CA ASN A 161 -13.48 10.52 -6.40
C ASN A 161 -14.13 11.14 -5.18
N ASP A 162 -13.57 12.26 -4.70
CA ASP A 162 -14.11 12.99 -3.55
C ASP A 162 -14.22 12.10 -2.29
N LYS A 163 -13.27 11.18 -2.12
CA LYS A 163 -13.22 10.25 -0.97
C LYS A 163 -11.93 10.37 -0.15
N LEU A 164 -10.92 11.12 -0.61
CA LEU A 164 -9.61 11.12 0.03
C LEU A 164 -9.60 11.90 1.36
N SER A 165 -9.58 11.17 2.49
CA SER A 165 -9.47 11.77 3.83
C SER A 165 -8.05 11.75 4.40
N PHE A 166 -7.23 10.74 4.06
CA PHE A 166 -5.87 10.60 4.59
C PHE A 166 -4.92 10.03 3.56
N LEU A 167 -3.68 10.51 3.56
CA LEU A 167 -2.61 9.92 2.78
C LEU A 167 -1.29 9.93 3.52
N ARG A 168 -0.43 8.98 3.18
CA ARG A 168 0.95 8.94 3.68
C ARG A 168 1.90 8.33 2.65
N PRO A 169 3.17 8.74 2.63
CA PRO A 169 4.18 7.99 1.91
C PRO A 169 4.46 6.66 2.62
N LEU A 170 4.91 5.66 1.86
CA LEU A 170 5.53 4.47 2.42
C LEU A 170 6.90 4.81 3.00
N ARG A 171 7.27 4.14 4.08
CA ARG A 171 8.53 4.34 4.78
C ARG A 171 9.62 3.46 4.16
N PRO A 172 10.82 4.00 3.88
CA PRO A 172 11.97 3.16 3.59
C PRO A 172 12.29 2.28 4.81
N GLY A 173 12.88 1.12 4.56
CA GLY A 173 13.43 0.29 5.63
C GLY A 173 14.58 0.99 6.35
N CYS A 174 14.74 0.74 7.64
CA CYS A 174 15.74 1.34 8.53
C CYS A 174 17.21 1.09 8.11
N GLY A 175 17.45 0.18 7.16
CA GLY A 175 18.77 -0.13 6.60
C GLY A 175 18.96 0.25 5.12
N CYS A 176 18.11 1.11 4.55
CA CYS A 176 18.18 1.56 3.15
C CYS A 176 18.87 2.93 3.00
#